data_AF-A0A9N9NZF4-F1
#
_entry.id   AF-A0A9N9NZF4-F1
#
_cell.length_a   1.000
_cell.length_b   1.000
_cell.length_c   1.000
_cell.angle_alpha   90.00
_cell.angle_beta   90.00
_cell.angle_gamma   90.00
#
_symmetry.space_group_name_H-M   'P 1'
#
loop_
_entity.id
_entity.type
_entity.pdbx_description
1 polymer ?
#
loop_
_entity_poly.entity_id
_entity_poly.type
_entity_poly.pdbx_seq_one_letter_code
_entity_poly.pdbx_strand_id
1 'polypeptide(L)'
;GFLHSTEDYVNVLKSLINIPKAETYLRIQVLIASMNYPGQLHVRCAITHLLKSNDSSGILEQALHIIPMIGPLHVSLNSRETVFLLNYDFFDILFHAVFGCNKVLAKKPKPYKINLILEIAY
;
A
#
# COMPACT_ATOMS: atom_id res chain seq x y z
N GLY A 1 -5.17 -1.25 19.36
CA GLY A 1 -5.06 0.22 19.31
C GLY A 1 -4.75 0.64 17.89
N PHE A 2 -5.22 1.80 17.45
CA PHE A 2 -4.83 2.35 16.17
C PHE A 2 -3.38 2.85 16.25
N LEU A 3 -2.56 2.51 15.26
CA LEU A 3 -1.15 2.95 15.18
C LEU A 3 -1.12 4.31 14.48
N HIS A 4 -0.73 5.35 15.21
CA HIS A 4 -0.84 6.73 14.72
C HIS A 4 0.49 7.48 14.67
N SER A 5 1.47 7.08 15.49
CA SER A 5 2.79 7.73 15.55
C SER A 5 3.91 6.79 15.12
N THR A 6 5.04 7.34 14.67
CA THR A 6 6.25 6.54 14.36
C THR A 6 6.67 5.67 15.55
N GLU A 7 6.55 6.20 16.77
CA GLU A 7 6.84 5.49 18.03
C GLU A 7 6.00 4.22 18.18
N ASP A 8 4.70 4.29 17.88
CA ASP A 8 3.80 3.14 17.94
C ASP A 8 4.27 2.03 16.99
N TYR A 9 4.67 2.40 15.77
CA TYR A 9 5.19 1.44 14.79
C TYR A 9 6.53 0.86 15.22
N VAL A 10 7.42 1.66 15.83
CA VAL A 10 8.67 1.16 16.41
C VAL A 10 8.39 0.12 17.49
N ASN A 11 7.46 0.39 18.40
CA ASN A 11 7.08 -0.53 19.48
C ASN A 11 6.46 -1.83 18.95
N VAL A 12 5.64 -1.74 17.90
CA VAL A 12 5.08 -2.93 17.22
C VAL A 12 6.18 -3.73 16.52
N LEU A 13 7.12 -3.09 15.83
CA LEU A 13 8.25 -3.79 15.20
C LEU A 13 9.11 -4.50 16.25
N LYS A 14 9.42 -3.85 17.37
CA LYS A 14 10.10 -4.48 18.52
C LYS A 14 9.33 -5.70 19.02
N SER A 15 8.01 -5.58 19.19
CA SER A 15 7.15 -6.68 19.64
C SER A 15 7.12 -7.84 18.64
N LEU A 16 7.06 -7.54 17.33
CA LEU A 16 7.09 -8.54 16.25
C LEU A 16 8.43 -9.29 16.25
N ILE A 17 9.53 -8.57 16.32
CA ILE A 17 10.89 -9.15 16.30
C ILE A 17 11.13 -10.00 17.54
N ASN A 18 10.58 -9.63 18.70
CA ASN A 18 10.72 -10.43 19.92
C ASN A 18 9.94 -11.76 19.90
N ILE A 19 9.11 -12.02 18.89
CA ILE A 19 8.48 -13.34 18.71
C ILE A 19 9.56 -14.33 18.24
N PRO A 20 9.86 -15.42 18.98
CA PRO A 20 11.02 -16.27 18.67
C PRO A 20 11.05 -16.78 17.22
N LYS A 21 9.89 -17.18 16.68
CA LYS A 21 9.81 -17.64 15.29
C LYS A 21 10.10 -16.51 14.28
N ALA A 22 9.66 -15.29 14.58
CA ALA A 22 9.90 -14.13 13.72
C ALA A 22 11.37 -13.66 13.84
N GLU A 23 11.93 -13.61 15.05
CA GLU A 23 13.35 -13.37 15.31
C GLU A 23 14.21 -14.31 14.46
N THR A 24 13.97 -15.62 14.58
CA THR A 24 14.77 -16.62 13.90
C THR A 24 14.62 -16.52 12.39
N TYR A 25 13.40 -16.31 11.88
CA TYR A 25 13.17 -16.09 10.45
C TYR A 25 13.92 -14.85 9.95
N LEU A 26 13.76 -13.72 10.64
CA LEU A 26 14.36 -12.43 10.28
C LEU A 26 15.86 -12.37 10.56
N ARG A 27 16.52 -13.42 11.07
CA ARG A 27 17.98 -13.50 11.10
C ARG A 27 18.58 -14.04 9.81
N ILE A 28 17.83 -14.87 9.09
CA ILE A 28 18.32 -15.59 7.91
C ILE A 28 17.58 -15.21 6.62
N GLN A 29 16.38 -14.63 6.72
CA GLN A 29 15.51 -14.36 5.58
C GLN A 29 15.00 -12.92 5.61
N VAL A 30 14.72 -12.42 4.41
CA VAL A 30 14.07 -11.13 4.19
C VAL A 30 12.55 -11.32 4.17
N LEU A 31 11.82 -10.45 4.88
CA LEU A 31 10.37 -10.37 4.82
C LEU A 31 9.96 -9.22 3.90
N ILE A 32 9.38 -9.56 2.73
CA ILE A 32 8.72 -8.58 1.87
C ILE A 32 7.30 -8.36 2.40
N ALA A 33 7.10 -7.26 3.11
CA ALA A 33 5.81 -6.94 3.71
C ALA A 33 4.99 -6.05 2.76
N SER A 34 4.03 -6.67 2.06
CA SER A 34 3.06 -5.95 1.21
C SER A 34 2.04 -5.21 2.09
N MET A 35 1.94 -3.89 1.93
CA MET A 35 1.10 -3.02 2.73
C MET A 35 0.32 -2.00 1.90
N ASN A 36 -0.74 -1.44 2.47
CA ASN A 36 -1.43 -0.28 1.92
C ASN A 36 -0.69 1.01 2.28
N TYR A 37 -1.01 2.10 1.57
CA TYR A 37 -0.67 3.45 2.03
C TYR A 37 -1.74 3.92 3.04
N PRO A 38 -1.37 4.56 4.17
CA PRO A 38 -0.03 4.96 4.58
C PRO A 38 0.74 3.94 5.44
N GLY A 39 0.21 2.74 5.68
CA GLY A 39 0.88 1.73 6.54
C GLY A 39 2.33 1.43 6.11
N GLN A 40 2.56 1.31 4.80
CA GLN A 40 3.89 1.17 4.22
C GLN A 40 4.84 2.33 4.57
N LEU A 41 4.34 3.57 4.52
CA LEU A 41 5.12 4.76 4.85
C LEU A 41 5.52 4.76 6.33
N HIS A 42 4.58 4.45 7.22
CA HIS A 42 4.86 4.46 8.66
C HIS A 42 5.88 3.39 9.05
N VAL A 43 5.82 2.19 8.47
CA VAL A 43 6.82 1.15 8.71
C VAL A 43 8.21 1.58 8.21
N ARG A 44 8.29 2.22 7.04
CA ARG A 44 9.57 2.81 6.56
C ARG A 44 10.11 3.86 7.51
N CYS A 45 9.26 4.75 8.01
CA CYS A 45 9.65 5.76 8.99
C CYS A 45 10.16 5.12 10.28
N ALA A 46 9.50 4.07 10.78
CA ALA A 46 9.91 3.35 11.99
C ALA A 46 11.27 2.65 11.83
N ILE A 47 11.51 1.97 10.70
CA ILE A 47 12.81 1.35 10.40
C ILE A 47 13.90 2.43 10.31
N THR A 48 13.60 3.55 9.64
CA THR A 48 14.54 4.69 9.54
C THR A 48 14.83 5.30 10.91
N HIS A 49 13.84 5.35 11.79
CA HIS A 49 14.01 5.83 13.16
C HIS A 49 14.92 4.90 13.96
N LEU A 50 14.70 3.58 13.89
CA LEU A 50 15.56 2.57 14.52
C LEU A 50 17.02 2.66 14.05
N LEU A 51 17.23 2.88 12.74
CA LEU A 51 18.55 3.10 12.16
C LEU A 51 19.27 4.32 12.73
N LYS A 52 18.53 5.41 12.98
CA LYS A 52 19.09 6.66 13.51
C LYS A 52 19.35 6.61 15.01
N SER A 53 18.66 5.75 15.76
CA SER A 53 18.78 5.68 17.22
C SER A 53 20.08 5.03 17.73
N ASN A 54 21.00 4.59 16.85
CA ASN A 54 22.23 3.85 17.22
C ASN A 54 21.94 2.70 18.22
N ASP A 55 20.75 2.13 18.11
CA ASP A 55 20.28 1.08 19.01
C ASP A 55 21.10 -0.18 18.70
N SER A 56 22.03 -0.52 19.59
CA SER A 56 22.93 -1.67 19.46
C SER A 56 22.27 -2.99 19.84
N SER A 57 20.96 -2.97 20.15
CA SER A 57 20.18 -4.18 20.31
C SER A 57 20.08 -4.93 18.97
N GLY A 58 20.21 -6.26 19.01
CA GLY A 58 20.09 -7.13 17.82
C GLY A 58 18.81 -6.89 17.01
N ILE A 59 17.79 -6.28 17.64
CA ILE A 59 16.52 -5.84 17.05
C ILE A 59 16.73 -5.00 15.79
N LEU A 60 17.74 -4.13 15.75
CA LEU A 60 18.02 -3.31 14.57
C LEU A 60 18.36 -4.19 13.36
N GLU A 61 19.14 -5.25 13.57
CA GLU A 61 19.54 -6.18 12.52
C GLU A 61 18.33 -6.91 11.91
N GLN A 62 17.42 -7.43 12.75
CA GLN A 62 16.22 -8.11 12.24
C GLN A 62 15.22 -7.14 11.60
N ALA A 63 15.10 -5.91 12.10
CA ALA A 63 14.23 -4.90 11.52
C ALA A 63 14.64 -4.53 10.08
N LEU A 64 15.94 -4.57 9.78
CA LEU A 64 16.46 -4.29 8.43
C LEU A 64 16.12 -5.36 7.40
N HIS A 65 15.82 -6.57 7.83
CA HIS A 65 15.35 -7.64 6.97
C HIS A 65 13.85 -7.52 6.63
N ILE A 66 13.14 -6.51 7.14
CA ILE A 66 11.76 -6.20 6.76
C ILE A 66 11.77 -5.15 5.64
N ILE A 67 11.30 -5.53 4.45
CA ILE A 67 11.17 -4.63 3.29
C ILE A 67 9.69 -4.28 3.10
N PRO A 68 9.23 -3.10 3.56
CA PRO A 68 7.86 -2.65 3.35
C PRO A 68 7.65 -2.19 1.90
N MET A 69 6.72 -2.84 1.20
CA MET A 69 6.39 -2.58 -0.20
C MET A 69 4.89 -2.28 -0.37
N ILE A 70 4.55 -1.42 -1.33
CA ILE A 70 3.14 -1.21 -1.70
C ILE A 70 2.63 -2.47 -2.40
N GLY A 71 1.51 -3.01 -1.93
CA GLY A 71 0.98 -4.25 -2.50
C GLY A 71 0.64 -4.15 -3.99
N PRO A 72 0.92 -5.18 -4.81
CA PRO A 72 0.66 -5.16 -6.25
C PRO A 72 -0.79 -4.82 -6.63
N LEU A 73 -1.75 -5.28 -5.82
CA LEU A 73 -3.16 -4.94 -5.99
C LEU A 73 -3.40 -3.42 -5.85
N HIS A 74 -2.80 -2.80 -4.83
CA HIS A 74 -2.92 -1.34 -4.64
C HIS A 74 -2.27 -0.57 -5.78
N VAL A 75 -1.09 -1.01 -6.26
CA VAL A 75 -0.45 -0.40 -7.43
C VAL A 75 -1.36 -0.50 -8.65
N SER A 76 -1.95 -1.67 -8.90
CA SER A 76 -2.86 -1.90 -10.02
C SER A 76 -4.12 -1.05 -9.94
N LEU A 77 -4.79 -1.01 -8.78
CA LEU A 77 -6.00 -0.21 -8.57
C LEU A 77 -5.73 1.29 -8.75
N ASN A 78 -4.65 1.81 -8.14
CA ASN A 78 -4.27 3.20 -8.28
C ASN A 78 -3.94 3.54 -9.74
N SER A 79 -3.22 2.67 -10.44
CA SER A 79 -2.88 2.90 -11.85
C SER A 79 -4.12 2.99 -12.73
N ARG A 80 -5.10 2.09 -12.54
CA ARG A 80 -6.38 2.11 -13.27
C ARG A 80 -7.19 3.36 -12.95
N GLU A 81 -7.25 3.75 -11.67
CA GLU A 81 -7.90 4.99 -11.25
C GLU A 81 -7.22 6.21 -11.89
N THR A 82 -5.90 6.27 -11.91
CA THR A 82 -5.15 7.35 -12.57
C THR A 82 -5.46 7.43 -14.06
N VAL A 83 -5.43 6.31 -14.79
CA VAL A 83 -5.76 6.28 -16.22
C VAL A 83 -7.19 6.79 -16.46
N PHE A 84 -8.15 6.34 -15.64
CA PHE A 84 -9.54 6.78 -15.72
C PHE A 84 -9.68 8.29 -15.48
N LEU A 85 -9.06 8.81 -14.41
CA LEU A 85 -9.17 10.23 -14.06
C LEU A 85 -8.48 11.15 -15.08
N LEU A 86 -7.33 10.74 -15.62
CA LEU A 86 -6.60 11.53 -16.62
C LEU A 86 -7.34 11.61 -17.96
N ASN A 87 -8.12 10.59 -18.30
CA ASN A 87 -8.87 10.51 -19.55
C ASN A 87 -10.38 10.53 -19.33
N TYR A 88 -10.83 11.23 -18.27
CA TYR A 88 -12.24 11.19 -17.84
C TYR A 88 -13.19 11.55 -18.97
N ASP A 89 -12.90 12.60 -19.75
CA ASP A 89 -13.81 13.07 -20.81
C ASP A 89 -14.00 12.03 -21.92
N PHE A 90 -12.95 11.28 -22.26
CA PHE A 90 -13.07 10.14 -23.18
C PHE A 90 -13.96 9.04 -22.59
N PHE A 91 -13.72 8.67 -21.33
CA PHE A 91 -14.50 7.63 -20.66
C PHE A 91 -15.95 8.05 -20.43
N ASP A 92 -16.22 9.34 -20.27
CA ASP A 92 -17.56 9.90 -20.18
C ASP A 92 -18.32 9.71 -21.50
N ILE A 93 -17.69 10.04 -22.64
CA ILE A 93 -18.28 9.80 -23.97
C ILE A 93 -18.55 8.31 -24.18
N LEU A 94 -17.56 7.46 -23.92
CA LEU A 94 -17.69 6.00 -24.06
C LEU A 94 -18.81 5.44 -23.17
N PHE A 95 -18.89 5.90 -21.93
CA PHE A 95 -19.91 5.47 -20.98
C PHE A 95 -21.31 5.83 -21.48
N HIS A 96 -21.53 7.06 -21.96
CA HIS A 96 -22.85 7.46 -22.48
C HIS A 96 -23.21 6.77 -23.80
N ALA A 97 -22.21 6.42 -24.63
CA ALA A 97 -22.42 5.65 -25.84
C ALA A 97 -22.91 4.21 -25.54
N VAL A 98 -22.40 3.57 -24.49
CA VAL A 98 -22.76 2.18 -24.13
C VAL A 98 -23.98 2.10 -23.21
N PHE A 99 -24.07 2.97 -22.21
CA PHE A 99 -25.10 2.89 -21.15
C PHE A 99 -26.25 3.89 -21.32
N GLY A 100 -26.16 4.79 -22.30
CA GLY A 100 -27.16 5.78 -22.67
C GLY A 100 -26.90 7.18 -22.11
N CYS A 101 -27.28 8.20 -22.89
CA CYS A 101 -27.05 9.62 -22.61
C CYS A 101 -27.70 10.16 -21.32
N ASN A 102 -28.72 9.48 -20.80
CA ASN A 102 -29.41 9.89 -19.57
C ASN A 102 -28.75 9.35 -18.29
N LYS A 103 -27.67 8.56 -18.40
CA LYS A 103 -26.92 8.06 -17.25
C LYS A 103 -25.89 9.09 -16.79
N VAL A 104 -25.33 8.90 -15.60
CA VAL A 104 -24.31 9.79 -15.05
C VAL A 104 -23.09 8.96 -14.66
N LEU A 105 -21.94 9.31 -15.24
CA LEU A 105 -20.65 8.77 -14.82
C LEU A 105 -20.11 9.59 -13.65
N ALA A 106 -20.00 8.98 -12.48
CA ALA A 106 -19.41 9.66 -11.32
C ALA A 106 -17.94 10.03 -11.61
N LYS A 107 -17.51 11.23 -11.19
CA LYS A 107 -16.12 11.71 -11.31
C LYS A 107 -15.11 10.80 -10.59
N LYS A 108 -15.55 10.12 -9.53
CA LYS A 108 -14.74 9.16 -8.77
C LYS A 108 -15.55 7.88 -8.47
N PRO A 109 -15.72 7.00 -9.47
CA PRO A 109 -16.53 5.81 -9.30
C PRO A 109 -15.81 4.73 -8.48
N LYS A 110 -16.54 3.73 -7.99
CA LYS A 110 -15.95 2.60 -7.26
C LYS A 110 -14.98 1.82 -8.17
N PRO A 111 -13.92 1.19 -7.63
CA PRO A 111 -12.91 0.51 -8.46
C PRO A 111 -13.45 -0.52 -9.45
N TYR A 112 -14.48 -1.28 -9.09
CA TYR A 112 -15.10 -2.25 -10.01
C TYR A 112 -15.77 -1.57 -11.22
N LYS A 113 -16.30 -0.35 -11.06
CA LYS A 113 -16.88 0.43 -12.18
C LYS A 113 -15.78 0.98 -13.08
N ILE A 114 -14.66 1.42 -12.50
CA ILE A 114 -13.49 1.83 -13.27
C ILE A 114 -13.00 0.65 -14.11
N ASN A 115 -12.86 -0.54 -13.50
CA ASN A 115 -12.45 -1.73 -14.23
C ASN A 115 -13.41 -2.05 -15.40
N LEU A 116 -14.73 -2.03 -15.17
CA LEU A 116 -15.72 -2.27 -16.23
C LEU A 116 -15.58 -1.29 -17.40
N ILE A 117 -15.41 0.00 -17.11
CA ILE A 117 -15.27 1.02 -18.17
C ILE A 117 -13.95 0.85 -18.93
N LEU A 118 -12.87 0.51 -18.23
CA LEU A 118 -11.60 0.20 -18.87
C LEU A 118 -11.69 -1.05 -19.74
N GLU A 119 -12.38 -2.10 -19.29
CA GLU A 119 -12.60 -3.33 -20.07
C GLU A 119 -13.41 -3.06 -21.35
N ILE A 120 -14.34 -2.12 -21.34
CA ILE A 120 -15.11 -1.71 -22.53
C ILE A 120 -14.22 -0.97 -23.54
N ALA A 121 -13.18 -0.28 -23.07
CA ALA A 121 -12.27 0.48 -23.93
C ALA A 121 -11.17 -0.36 -24.58
N TYR A 122 -10.96 -1.60 -24.10
CA TYR A 122 -10.04 -2.59 -24.67
C TYR A 122 -10.74 -3.46 -25.72
#